data_AF-A0A932P7U5-F1
#
_entry.id   AF-A0A932P7U5-F1
#
_cell.length_a   1.000
_cell.length_b   1.000
_cell.length_c   1.000
_cell.angle_alpha   90.00
_cell.angle_beta   90.00
_cell.angle_gamma   90.00
#
_symmetry.space_group_name_H-M   'P 1'
#
loop_
_entity.id
_entity.type
_entity.pdbx_description
1 polymer ?
#
loop_
_entity_poly.entity_id
_entity_poly.type
_entity_poly.pdbx_seq_one_letter_code
_entity_poly.pdbx_strand_id
1 'polypeptide(L)' 'MNDPARIQDLSAAALAAALDSVDSDTTPEQLLAIEQFVKRIGGIANARLAIEMLSEIERAA' A
#
# COMPACT_ATOMS: atom_id res chain seq x y z
N MET A 1 3.54 18.99 -11.26
CA MET A 1 4.02 18.68 -9.90
C MET A 1 3.30 17.41 -9.51
N ASN A 2 4.00 16.26 -9.50
CA ASN A 2 3.41 15.00 -9.09
C ASN A 2 3.20 15.06 -7.58
N ASP A 3 1.95 15.13 -7.13
CA ASP A 3 1.63 14.80 -5.74
C ASP A 3 2.12 13.37 -5.51
N PRO A 4 2.88 13.09 -4.42
CA PRO A 4 3.11 11.72 -4.02
C PRO A 4 1.74 11.14 -3.70
N ALA A 5 1.21 10.29 -4.59
CA ALA A 5 -0.11 9.69 -4.46
C ALA A 5 -0.27 9.18 -3.03
N ARG A 6 -1.28 9.68 -2.30
CA ARG A 6 -1.48 9.26 -0.92
C ARG A 6 -1.77 7.77 -0.97
N ILE A 7 -1.26 7.01 0.00
CA ILE A 7 -1.45 5.55 0.05
C ILE A 7 -2.94 5.15 0.03
N GLN A 8 -3.83 6.07 0.41
CA GLN A 8 -5.29 5.93 0.42
C GLN A 8 -5.92 6.02 -0.98
N ASP A 9 -5.22 6.63 -1.94
CA ASP A 9 -5.65 6.82 -3.32
C ASP A 9 -5.11 5.71 -4.25
N LEU A 10 -4.31 4.79 -3.71
CA LEU A 10 -3.74 3.66 -4.43
C LEU A 10 -4.76 2.51 -4.51
N SER A 11 -4.83 1.86 -5.67
CA SER A 11 -5.60 0.62 -5.83
C SER A 11 -4.98 -0.52 -5.02
N ALA A 12 -5.75 -1.58 -4.77
CA ALA A 12 -5.25 -2.77 -4.08
C ALA A 12 -3.99 -3.35 -4.77
N ALA A 13 -3.96 -3.35 -6.11
CA ALA A 13 -2.81 -3.79 -6.88
C ALA A 13 -1.57 -2.90 -6.67
N ALA A 14 -1.75 -1.58 -6.64
CA ALA A 14 -0.66 -0.64 -6.39
C ALA A 14 -0.14 -0.72 -4.94
N LEU A 15 -1.03 -0.98 -3.97
CA LEU A 15 -0.67 -1.23 -2.58
C LEU A 15 0.10 -2.54 -2.40
N ALA A 16 -0.35 -3.62 -3.05
CA ALA A 16 0.36 -4.90 -3.04
C ALA A 16 1.76 -4.75 -3.63
N ALA A 17 1.85 -4.09 -4.80
CA ALA A 17 3.12 -3.77 -5.43
C ALA A 17 4.00 -2.97 -4.47
N ALA A 18 3.51 -1.88 -3.88
CA ALA A 18 4.28 -1.08 -2.93
C ALA A 18 4.75 -1.87 -1.70
N LEU A 19 3.95 -2.83 -1.21
CA LEU A 19 4.31 -3.70 -0.09
C LEU A 19 5.39 -4.74 -0.44
N ASP A 20 5.37 -5.22 -1.69
CA ASP A 20 6.29 -6.24 -2.21
C ASP A 20 7.56 -5.63 -2.82
N SER A 21 7.47 -4.42 -3.36
CA SER A 21 8.52 -3.66 -4.02
C SER A 21 9.11 -2.63 -3.06
N VAL A 22 9.76 -3.10 -1.99
CA VAL A 22 10.86 -2.32 -1.40
C VAL A 22 12.06 -2.48 -2.34
N ASP A 23 11.93 -1.92 -3.54
CA ASP A 23 12.96 -1.91 -4.57
C ASP A 23 13.58 -0.51 -4.67
N SER A 24 14.74 -0.45 -5.31
CA SER A 24 15.63 0.71 -5.46
C SER A 24 14.98 2.03 -5.92
N ASP A 25 13.81 1.97 -6.56
CA ASP A 25 13.09 3.12 -7.12
C ASP A 25 12.00 3.69 -6.19
N THR A 26 11.74 3.07 -5.04
CA THR A 26 10.76 3.56 -4.07
C THR A 26 11.35 4.77 -3.33
N THR A 27 10.66 5.91 -3.38
CA THR A 27 11.17 7.12 -2.71
C THR A 27 11.10 6.97 -1.18
N PRO A 28 11.95 7.68 -0.41
CA PRO A 28 11.89 7.65 1.05
C PRO A 28 10.51 8.01 1.62
N GLU A 29 9.78 8.91 0.97
CA GLU A 29 8.43 9.30 1.36
C GLU A 29 7.42 8.15 1.18
N GLN A 30 7.54 7.39 0.10
CA GLN A 30 6.70 6.22 -0.17
C GLN A 30 6.99 5.10 0.85
N LEU A 31 8.27 4.84 1.15
CA LEU A 31 8.67 3.89 2.19
C LEU A 31 8.08 4.27 3.55
N LEU A 32 8.16 5.54 3.94
CA LEU A 32 7.60 6.01 5.19
C LEU A 32 6.07 5.84 5.23
N ALA A 33 5.38 6.09 4.12
CA ALA A 33 3.93 5.90 4.03
C ALA A 33 3.55 4.42 4.19
N ILE A 34 4.30 3.50 3.57
CA ILE A 34 4.11 2.06 3.70
C ILE A 34 4.35 1.60 5.14
N GLU A 35 5.46 2.04 5.76
CA GLU A 35 5.76 1.72 7.17
C GLU A 35 4.67 2.22 8.12
N GLN A 36 4.18 3.45 7.93
CA GLN A 36 3.09 3.99 8.74
C GLN A 36 1.80 3.19 8.56
N PHE A 37 1.47 2.80 7.33
CA PHE A 37 0.32 1.96 7.04
C PHE A 37 0.42 0.60 7.73
N VAL A 38 1.55 -0.09 7.56
CA VAL A 38 1.84 -1.38 8.21
C VAL A 38 1.71 -1.26 9.72
N LYS A 39 2.31 -0.23 10.32
CA LYS A 39 2.25 0.00 11.77
C LYS A 39 0.82 0.27 12.24
N ARG A 40 0.05 1.07 11.51
CA ARG A 40 -1.34 1.42 11.85
C ARG A 40 -2.27 0.21 11.79
N ILE A 41 -2.05 -0.71 10.86
CA ILE A 41 -2.86 -1.92 10.68
C ILE A 41 -2.37 -3.07 11.60
N GLY A 42 -1.27 -2.87 12.33
CA GLY A 42 -0.78 -3.82 13.34
C GLY A 42 0.18 -4.88 12.78
N GLY A 43 0.85 -4.60 11.67
CA GLY A 43 1.90 -5.45 11.10
C GLY A 43 1.63 -5.84 9.64
N ILE A 44 2.66 -6.43 9.01
CA ILE A 44 2.65 -6.79 7.58
C ILE A 44 1.57 -7.82 7.25
N ALA A 45 1.32 -8.79 8.14
CA ALA A 45 0.31 -9.82 7.91
C ALA A 45 -1.09 -9.20 7.78
N ASN A 46 -1.44 -8.28 8.68
CA ASN A 46 -2.71 -7.56 8.64
C ASN A 46 -2.78 -6.61 7.44
N ALA A 47 -1.68 -5.96 7.08
CA ALA A 47 -1.60 -5.10 5.89
C ALA A 47 -1.89 -5.89 4.60
N ARG A 48 -1.32 -7.11 4.45
CA ARG A 48 -1.61 -7.98 3.30
C ARG A 48 -3.08 -8.39 3.26
N LEU A 49 -3.66 -8.80 4.40
CA LEU A 49 -5.08 -9.13 4.48
C LEU A 49 -5.97 -7.94 4.12
N ALA A 50 -5.64 -6.73 4.58
CA ALA A 50 -6.40 -5.53 4.25
C ALA A 50 -6.36 -5.22 2.74
N ILE A 51 -5.21 -5.43 2.09
CA ILE A 51 -5.05 -5.26 0.64
C ILE A 51 -5.83 -6.33 -0.13
N GLU A 52 -5.82 -7.58 0.34
CA GLU A 52 -6.60 -8.67 -0.25
C GLU A 52 -8.10 -8.38 -0.18
N MET A 53 -8.61 -7.95 0.97
CA MET A 53 -10.00 -7.53 1.15
C MET A 53 -10.37 -6.36 0.22
N LEU A 54 -9.48 -5.36 0.08
CA LEU A 54 -9.71 -4.24 -0.83
C LEU A 54 -9.80 -4.72 -2.29
N SER A 55 -8.94 -5.65 -2.69
CA SER A 55 -8.95 -6.26 -4.03
C SER A 55 -10.26 -7.00 -4.31
N GLU A 56 -10.82 -7.70 -3.33
CA GLU A 56 -12.13 -8.35 -3.47
C GLU A 56 -13.26 -7.33 -3.65
N ILE A 57 -13.24 -6.23 -2.91
CA ILE A 57 -14.22 -5.14 -3.04
C ILE A 57 -14.11 -4.50 -4.43
N GLU A 58 -12.90 -4.20 -4.91
CA GLU A 58 -12.66 -3.63 -6.24
C GLU A 58 -13.15 -4.55 -7.36
N ARG A 59 -13.04 -5.88 -7.20
CA ARG A 59 -13.55 -6.86 -8.17
C ARG A 59 -15.08 -7.01 -8.18
N ALA A 60 -15.73 -6.66 -7.07
CA ALA A 60 -17.17 -6.80 -6.90
C ALA A 60 -17.96 -5.52 -7.29
N ALA A 61 -17.27 -4.40 -7.51
CA ALA A 61 -17.82 -3.11 -7.94
C ALA A 61 -17.86 -2.98 -9.46
#